data_AF-A0A7X8NTU5-F1
#
_entry.id   AF-A0A7X8NTU5-F1
#
_cell.length_a   1.000
_cell.length_b   1.000
_cell.length_c   1.000
_cell.angle_alpha   90.00
_cell.angle_beta   90.00
_cell.angle_gamma   90.00
#
_symmetry.space_group_name_H-M   'P 1'
#
loop_
_entity.id
_entity.type
_entity.pdbx_description
1 polymer ?
#
loop_
_entity_poly.entity_id
_entity_poly.type
_entity_poly.pdbx_seq_one_letter_code
_entity_poly.pdbx_strand_id
1 'polypeptide(L)'
;MPAERFAQVVPELRSLIAARTKRGDGINIWSAAGLGTDERRNVAALARLWMRSSIGDLATEFLSAFLRRVNGGDSISLEGGYHVHTEFLPMGDAAHRVDLVIETDTTIIGIEAKIRAPADKEQLARYARELELRAGQKSAHLLIYLGPRMLENSCALGATWSAV
;
A
#
# COMPACT_ATOMS: atom_id res chain seq x y z
N MET A 1 33.42 -0.93 6.14
CA MET A 1 33.09 -0.18 7.37
C MET A 1 31.94 0.86 7.26
N PRO A 2 30.86 0.70 6.45
CA PRO A 2 29.62 1.47 6.63
C PRO A 2 28.47 0.72 7.33
N ALA A 3 28.47 -0.62 7.28
CA ALA A 3 27.35 -1.46 7.77
C ALA A 3 27.20 -1.46 9.30
N GLU A 4 28.29 -1.34 10.05
CA GLU A 4 28.28 -1.38 11.53
C GLU A 4 27.66 -0.10 12.15
N ARG A 5 27.80 1.06 11.49
CA ARG A 5 27.18 2.31 11.95
C ARG A 5 25.67 2.32 11.75
N PHE A 6 25.14 1.70 10.69
CA PHE A 6 23.71 1.59 10.47
C PHE A 6 23.03 0.65 11.49
N ALA A 7 23.69 -0.46 11.84
CA ALA A 7 23.17 -1.42 12.83
C ALA A 7 22.98 -0.80 14.23
N GLN A 8 23.81 0.17 14.61
CA GLN A 8 23.71 0.88 15.89
C GLN A 8 22.58 1.91 15.93
N VAL A 9 22.20 2.48 14.77
CA VAL A 9 21.15 3.50 14.66
C VAL A 9 19.74 2.88 14.63
N VAL A 10 19.60 1.63 14.16
CA VAL A 10 18.29 0.95 14.03
C VAL A 10 17.52 0.81 15.35
N PRO A 11 18.12 0.38 16.47
CA PRO A 11 17.42 0.28 17.75
C PRO A 11 16.93 1.63 18.27
N GLU A 12 17.73 2.68 18.09
CA GLU A 12 17.38 4.06 18.47
C GLU A 12 16.25 4.61 17.58
N LEU A 13 16.29 4.33 16.28
CA LEU A 13 15.22 4.72 15.36
C LEU A 13 13.91 4.00 15.71
N ARG A 14 13.97 2.70 16.03
CA ARG A 14 12.82 1.89 16.45
C ARG A 14 12.22 2.42 17.75
N SER A 15 13.04 2.79 18.73
CA SER A 15 12.56 3.33 20.00
C SER A 15 11.95 4.72 19.85
N LEU A 16 12.50 5.57 18.99
CA LEU A 16 11.96 6.89 18.67
C LEU A 16 10.62 6.80 17.95
N ILE A 17 10.48 5.89 16.98
CA ILE A 17 9.22 5.60 16.29
C ILE A 17 8.20 5.07 17.30
N ALA A 18 8.55 4.03 18.08
CA ALA A 18 7.63 3.43 19.05
C ALA A 18 7.16 4.43 20.13
N ALA A 19 8.06 5.28 20.65
CA ALA A 19 7.73 6.28 21.66
C ALA A 19 6.80 7.38 21.13
N ARG A 20 6.92 7.73 19.84
CA ARG A 20 6.05 8.71 19.18
C ARG A 20 4.71 8.13 18.77
N THR A 21 4.69 6.90 18.24
CA THR A 21 3.46 6.15 17.95
C THR A 21 2.61 5.94 19.22
N LYS A 22 3.23 5.66 20.38
CA LYS A 22 2.52 5.53 21.68
C LYS A 22 1.89 6.82 22.21
N ARG A 23 2.33 7.99 21.73
CA ARG A 23 1.81 9.31 22.16
C ARG A 23 0.75 9.89 21.22
N GLY A 24 0.40 9.19 20.14
CA GLY A 24 -0.47 9.73 19.08
C GLY A 24 0.25 10.67 18.11
N ASP A 25 1.48 11.08 18.43
CA ASP A 25 2.35 11.93 17.61
C ASP A 25 3.27 11.08 16.71
N GLY A 26 2.72 10.04 16.08
CA GLY A 26 3.48 9.22 15.13
C GLY A 26 4.23 10.17 14.18
N ILE A 27 5.54 9.96 14.00
CA ILE A 27 6.31 10.72 13.01
C ILE A 27 5.52 10.55 11.73
N ASN A 28 4.96 11.64 11.20
CA ASN A 28 4.40 11.62 9.86
C ASN A 28 5.62 11.48 8.94
N ILE A 29 6.07 10.24 8.73
CA ILE A 29 7.24 9.89 7.95
C ILE A 29 7.10 10.45 6.53
N TRP A 30 5.87 10.65 6.07
CA TRP A 30 5.52 11.29 4.81
C TRP A 30 5.85 12.79 4.81
N SER A 31 5.54 13.49 5.90
CA SER A 31 5.94 14.89 6.10
C SER A 31 7.45 15.02 6.34
N ALA A 32 8.04 14.15 7.18
CA ALA A 32 9.46 14.16 7.49
C ALA A 32 10.36 13.79 6.28
N ALA A 33 9.85 12.97 5.35
CA ALA A 33 10.52 12.63 4.09
C ALA A 33 10.24 13.64 2.95
N GLY A 34 9.48 14.72 3.21
CA GLY A 34 9.15 15.72 2.19
C GLY A 34 8.22 15.22 1.08
N LEU A 35 7.49 14.12 1.31
CA LEU A 35 6.56 13.52 0.35
C LEU A 35 5.28 14.36 0.22
N GLY A 36 4.95 15.12 1.26
CA GLY A 36 3.90 16.14 1.23
C GLY A 36 2.58 15.58 0.68
N THR A 37 1.97 16.31 -0.26
CA THR A 37 0.70 15.92 -0.87
C THR A 37 0.83 15.38 -2.29
N ASP A 38 2.04 14.98 -2.69
CA ASP A 38 2.28 14.40 -4.01
C ASP A 38 1.90 12.91 -3.95
N GLU A 39 0.75 12.57 -4.52
CA GLU A 39 0.20 11.21 -4.52
C GLU A 39 1.20 10.20 -5.09
N ARG A 40 1.90 10.54 -6.19
CA ARG A 40 2.87 9.64 -6.82
C ARG A 40 4.07 9.38 -5.93
N ARG A 41 4.57 10.40 -5.23
CA ARG A 41 5.69 10.23 -4.28
C ARG A 41 5.29 9.38 -3.08
N ASN A 42 4.07 9.56 -2.56
CA ASN A 42 3.55 8.74 -1.47
C ASN A 42 3.38 7.28 -1.91
N VAL A 43 2.80 7.02 -3.09
CA VAL A 43 2.66 5.68 -3.68
C VAL A 43 4.03 5.03 -3.90
N ALA A 44 5.01 5.77 -4.41
CA ALA A 44 6.36 5.25 -4.60
C ALA A 44 7.03 4.86 -3.28
N ALA A 45 6.85 5.67 -2.23
CA ALA A 45 7.38 5.35 -0.90
C ALA A 45 6.67 4.15 -0.27
N LEU A 46 5.35 4.02 -0.41
CA LEU A 46 4.60 2.80 -0.02
C LEU A 46 5.13 1.56 -0.75
N ALA A 47 5.30 1.65 -2.07
CA ALA A 47 5.83 0.55 -2.86
C ALA A 47 7.19 0.09 -2.36
N ARG A 48 8.08 1.03 -2.00
CA ARG A 48 9.40 0.69 -1.42
C ARG A 48 9.30 0.03 -0.05
N LEU A 49 8.35 0.44 0.80
CA LEU A 49 8.10 -0.22 2.08
C LEU A 49 7.54 -1.64 1.91
N TRP A 50 6.83 -1.90 0.82
CA TRP A 50 6.25 -3.22 0.56
C TRP A 50 7.11 -4.09 -0.37
N MET A 51 8.15 -3.58 -1.01
CA MET A 51 9.05 -4.40 -1.82
C MET A 51 10.08 -5.13 -0.95
N ARG A 52 10.06 -6.47 -0.97
CA ARG A 52 11.10 -7.30 -0.30
C ARG A 52 12.52 -6.98 -0.80
N SER A 53 12.67 -6.58 -2.06
CA SER A 53 13.95 -6.14 -2.62
C SER A 53 14.49 -4.84 -2.00
N SER A 54 13.64 -4.04 -1.34
CA SER A 54 14.03 -2.78 -0.69
C SER A 54 14.40 -2.96 0.78
N ILE A 55 13.62 -3.72 1.54
CA ILE A 55 13.80 -3.83 3.01
C ILE A 55 13.71 -5.27 3.56
N GLY A 56 13.78 -6.29 2.72
CA GLY A 56 13.75 -7.70 3.12
C GLY A 56 12.41 -8.13 3.69
N ASP A 57 12.42 -9.01 4.69
CA ASP A 57 11.21 -9.59 5.28
C ASP A 57 10.36 -8.58 6.08
N LEU A 58 10.97 -7.46 6.49
CA LEU A 58 10.25 -6.34 7.09
C LEU A 58 9.17 -5.79 6.14
N ALA A 59 9.35 -5.93 4.82
CA ALA A 59 8.35 -5.53 3.83
C ALA A 59 7.04 -6.31 3.99
N THR A 60 7.15 -7.62 4.20
CA THR A 60 6.00 -8.50 4.44
C THR A 60 5.31 -8.12 5.75
N GLU A 61 6.07 -7.82 6.81
CA GLU A 61 5.49 -7.35 8.08
C GLU A 61 4.69 -6.05 7.92
N PHE A 62 5.24 -5.07 7.20
CA PHE A 62 4.54 -3.81 6.92
C PHE A 62 3.27 -4.03 6.09
N LEU A 63 3.37 -4.82 5.02
CA LEU A 63 2.21 -5.08 4.17
C LEU A 63 1.12 -5.86 4.91
N SER A 64 1.48 -6.92 5.64
CA SER A 64 0.52 -7.64 6.49
C SER A 64 -0.10 -6.73 7.56
N ALA A 65 0.66 -5.82 8.15
CA ALA A 65 0.14 -4.87 9.14
C ALA A 65 -0.84 -3.88 8.53
N PHE A 66 -0.61 -3.44 7.28
CA PHE A 66 -1.55 -2.63 6.52
C PHE A 66 -2.83 -3.42 6.19
N LEU A 67 -2.71 -4.62 5.60
CA LEU A 67 -3.85 -5.44 5.17
C LEU A 67 -4.79 -5.80 6.33
N ARG A 68 -4.27 -6.07 7.53
CA ARG A 68 -5.08 -6.31 8.74
C ARG A 68 -5.93 -5.10 9.17
N ARG A 69 -5.58 -3.90 8.73
CA ARG A 69 -6.34 -2.66 9.01
C ARG A 69 -7.34 -2.33 7.90
N VAL A 70 -7.25 -3.02 6.76
CA VAL A 70 -8.23 -2.94 5.68
C VAL A 70 -9.35 -3.93 5.97
N ASN A 71 -10.61 -3.47 5.97
CA ASN A 71 -11.74 -4.36 6.20
C ASN A 71 -11.78 -5.47 5.13
N GLY A 72 -11.72 -6.74 5.54
CA GLY A 72 -11.66 -7.91 4.65
C GLY A 72 -10.27 -8.23 4.08
N GLY A 73 -9.23 -7.44 4.40
CA GLY A 73 -7.85 -7.66 3.95
C GLY A 73 -7.07 -8.69 4.78
N ASP A 74 -7.61 -9.09 5.93
CA ASP A 74 -7.02 -10.08 6.85
C ASP A 74 -6.98 -11.50 6.28
N SER A 75 -7.89 -11.82 5.35
CA SER A 75 -7.94 -13.10 4.64
C SER A 75 -6.85 -13.30 3.58
N ILE A 76 -6.11 -12.24 3.24
CA ILE A 76 -5.11 -12.27 2.17
C ILE A 76 -3.82 -12.90 2.71
N SER A 77 -3.47 -14.07 2.18
CA SER A 77 -2.18 -14.70 2.47
C SER A 77 -1.08 -14.10 1.61
N LEU A 78 0.01 -13.71 2.28
CA LEU A 78 1.30 -13.37 1.65
C LEU A 78 2.31 -14.52 1.75
N GLU A 79 1.88 -15.67 2.28
CA GLU A 79 2.69 -16.88 2.31
C GLU A 79 2.99 -17.34 0.87
N GLY A 80 4.24 -17.68 0.59
CA GLY A 80 4.72 -17.94 -0.78
C GLY A 80 5.32 -16.71 -1.47
N GLY A 81 5.10 -15.51 -0.94
CA GLY A 81 5.65 -14.26 -1.47
C GLY A 81 4.68 -13.48 -2.35
N TYR A 82 5.13 -12.31 -2.79
CA TYR A 82 4.32 -11.38 -3.58
C TYR A 82 5.22 -10.41 -4.37
N HIS A 83 4.64 -9.82 -5.42
CA HIS A 83 5.23 -8.78 -6.23
C HIS A 83 4.48 -7.48 -6.07
N VAL A 84 5.22 -6.36 -6.08
CA VAL A 84 4.65 -5.01 -6.03
C VAL A 84 4.95 -4.33 -7.35
N HIS A 85 3.92 -3.77 -7.98
CA HIS A 85 3.98 -3.03 -9.22
C HIS A 85 3.46 -1.62 -8.98
N THR A 86 4.17 -0.61 -9.44
CA THR A 86 3.71 0.79 -9.43
C THR A 86 3.31 1.21 -10.83
N GLU A 87 2.36 2.13 -10.93
CA GLU A 87 1.89 2.65 -12.23
C GLU A 87 1.46 1.52 -13.17
N PHE A 88 0.79 0.51 -12.61
CA PHE A 88 0.44 -0.69 -13.32
C PHE A 88 -0.70 -0.40 -14.28
N LEU A 89 -0.55 -0.82 -15.54
CA LEU A 89 -1.56 -0.72 -16.59
C LEU A 89 -2.20 -2.10 -16.74
N PRO A 90 -3.34 -2.40 -16.10
CA PRO A 90 -3.92 -3.74 -16.12
C PRO A 90 -4.19 -4.25 -17.54
N MET A 91 -4.50 -3.34 -18.47
CA MET A 91 -4.80 -3.61 -19.87
C MET A 91 -3.82 -2.93 -20.85
N GLY A 92 -2.69 -2.38 -20.37
CA GLY A 92 -1.71 -1.71 -21.23
C GLY A 92 -2.07 -0.29 -21.70
N ASP A 93 -3.15 0.32 -21.17
CA ASP A 93 -3.57 1.69 -21.48
C ASP A 93 -3.31 2.64 -20.30
N ALA A 94 -2.61 3.75 -20.58
CA ALA A 94 -2.26 4.79 -19.60
C ALA A 94 -3.47 5.50 -18.97
N ALA A 95 -4.64 5.49 -19.61
CA ALA A 95 -5.89 6.02 -19.04
C ALA A 95 -6.46 5.13 -17.92
N HIS A 96 -5.94 3.91 -17.79
CA HIS A 96 -6.45 2.85 -16.92
C HIS A 96 -5.42 2.44 -15.85
N ARG A 97 -4.49 3.35 -15.52
CA ARG A 97 -3.44 3.11 -14.55
C ARG A 97 -4.00 2.97 -13.13
N VAL A 98 -3.68 1.86 -12.48
CA VAL A 98 -3.83 1.68 -11.03
C VAL A 98 -2.51 2.12 -10.37
N ASP A 99 -2.58 2.92 -9.31
CA ASP A 99 -1.39 3.48 -8.68
C ASP A 99 -0.40 2.40 -8.21
N LEU A 100 -0.91 1.34 -7.57
CA LEU A 100 -0.11 0.23 -7.07
C LEU A 100 -0.88 -1.09 -7.18
N VAL A 101 -0.20 -2.16 -7.61
CA VAL A 101 -0.73 -3.52 -7.63
C VAL A 101 0.18 -4.44 -6.83
N ILE A 102 -0.43 -5.29 -6.02
CA ILE A 102 0.22 -6.36 -5.29
C ILE A 102 -0.31 -7.68 -5.85
N GLU A 103 0.59 -8.53 -6.36
CA GLU A 103 0.23 -9.81 -6.95
C GLU A 103 0.90 -10.94 -6.17
N THR A 104 0.08 -11.84 -5.63
CA THR A 104 0.51 -13.15 -5.12
C THR A 104 0.18 -14.22 -6.17
N ASP A 105 0.53 -15.47 -5.90
CA ASP A 105 0.15 -16.58 -6.77
C ASP A 105 -1.38 -16.71 -6.90
N THR A 106 -2.12 -16.43 -5.82
CA THR A 106 -3.56 -16.68 -5.71
C THR A 106 -4.42 -15.42 -5.74
N THR A 107 -3.83 -14.23 -5.55
CA THR A 107 -4.57 -12.98 -5.35
C THR A 107 -3.93 -11.83 -6.11
N ILE A 108 -4.76 -10.95 -6.67
CA ILE A 108 -4.33 -9.63 -7.16
C ILE A 108 -5.04 -8.52 -6.39
N ILE A 109 -4.29 -7.53 -5.93
CA ILE A 109 -4.79 -6.42 -5.13
C ILE A 109 -4.39 -5.13 -5.82
N GLY A 110 -5.36 -4.38 -6.33
CA GLY A 110 -5.13 -3.01 -6.76
C GLY A 110 -5.31 -2.05 -5.60
N ILE A 111 -4.50 -0.99 -5.58
CA ILE A 111 -4.58 0.09 -4.60
C ILE A 111 -4.64 1.41 -5.37
N GLU A 112 -5.72 2.16 -5.18
CA GLU A 112 -5.87 3.54 -5.65
C GLU A 112 -5.65 4.48 -4.46
N ALA A 113 -4.63 5.33 -4.53
CA ALA A 113 -4.24 6.18 -3.41
C ALA A 113 -4.59 7.65 -3.69
N LYS A 114 -5.25 8.29 -2.71
CA LYS A 114 -5.62 9.70 -2.78
C LYS A 114 -5.21 10.43 -1.52
N ILE A 115 -4.58 11.59 -1.65
CA ILE A 115 -4.13 12.38 -0.49
C ILE A 115 -5.13 13.49 -0.17
N ARG A 116 -5.65 14.21 -1.17
CA ARG A 116 -6.46 15.42 -0.94
C ARG A 116 -7.94 15.23 -1.25
N ALA A 117 -8.25 14.68 -2.41
CA ALA A 117 -9.62 14.53 -2.89
C ALA A 117 -9.95 13.05 -3.02
N PRO A 118 -11.16 12.61 -2.64
CA PRO A 118 -11.55 11.22 -2.82
C PRO A 118 -11.52 10.82 -4.30
N ALA A 119 -11.34 9.53 -4.54
CA ALA A 119 -11.40 8.96 -5.89
C ALA A 119 -12.84 9.01 -6.42
N ASP A 120 -12.94 9.05 -7.75
CA ASP A 120 -14.21 8.90 -8.45
C ASP A 120 -14.70 7.45 -8.37
N LYS A 121 -15.99 7.23 -8.06
CA LYS A 121 -16.53 5.89 -7.85
C LYS A 121 -16.63 5.11 -9.15
N GLU A 122 -16.96 5.79 -10.23
CA GLU A 122 -17.01 5.24 -11.58
C GLU A 122 -15.61 4.79 -12.02
N GLN A 123 -14.57 5.53 -11.64
CA GLN A 123 -13.17 5.14 -11.84
C GLN A 123 -12.83 3.88 -11.04
N LEU A 124 -13.20 3.80 -9.75
CA LEU A 124 -12.96 2.61 -8.94
C LEU A 124 -13.69 1.38 -9.48
N ALA A 125 -14.94 1.53 -9.93
CA ALA A 125 -15.71 0.45 -10.54
C ALA A 125 -15.05 -0.09 -11.82
N ARG A 126 -14.44 0.80 -12.60
CA ARG A 126 -13.67 0.42 -13.78
C ARG A 126 -12.41 -0.37 -13.42
N TYR A 127 -11.62 0.11 -12.45
CA TYR A 127 -10.42 -0.60 -11.99
C TYR A 127 -10.73 -1.96 -11.38
N ALA A 128 -11.84 -2.08 -10.64
CA ALA A 128 -12.27 -3.37 -10.10
C ALA A 128 -12.51 -4.42 -11.19
N ARG A 129 -13.20 -4.05 -12.28
CA ARG A 129 -13.44 -4.93 -13.44
C ARG A 129 -12.14 -5.30 -14.17
N GLU A 130 -11.20 -4.37 -14.27
CA GLU A 130 -9.92 -4.64 -14.93
C GLU A 130 -9.04 -5.58 -14.11
N LEU A 131 -9.05 -5.43 -12.78
CA LEU A 131 -8.39 -6.37 -11.87
C LEU A 131 -9.02 -7.75 -11.93
N GLU A 132 -10.35 -7.84 -12.01
CA GLU A 132 -11.07 -9.10 -12.21
C GLU A 132 -10.62 -9.81 -13.50
N LEU A 133 -10.59 -9.09 -14.62
CA LEU A 133 -10.11 -9.63 -15.90
C LEU A 133 -8.64 -10.08 -15.82
N ARG A 134 -7.78 -9.30 -15.16
CA ARG A 134 -6.35 -9.61 -15.02
C ARG A 134 -6.08 -10.75 -14.04
N ALA A 135 -6.93 -10.93 -13.04
CA ALA A 135 -6.84 -12.03 -12.09
C ALA A 135 -6.94 -13.38 -12.80
N GLY A 136 -7.74 -13.46 -13.88
CA GLY A 136 -7.89 -14.67 -14.67
C GLY A 136 -8.35 -15.85 -13.81
N GLN A 137 -7.47 -16.82 -13.57
CA GLN A 137 -7.75 -18.03 -12.76
C GLN A 137 -7.33 -17.90 -11.29
N LYS A 138 -6.89 -16.72 -10.85
CA LYS A 138 -6.59 -16.45 -9.43
C LYS A 138 -7.85 -16.59 -8.59
N SER A 139 -7.66 -17.05 -7.36
CA SER A 139 -8.76 -17.31 -6.41
C SER A 139 -9.45 -16.03 -5.92
N ALA A 140 -8.75 -14.90 -5.92
CA ALA A 140 -9.31 -13.62 -5.48
C ALA A 140 -8.74 -12.42 -6.25
N HIS A 141 -9.55 -11.37 -6.33
CA HIS A 141 -9.16 -10.04 -6.78
C HIS A 141 -9.81 -8.99 -5.90
N LEU A 142 -9.08 -7.93 -5.56
CA LEU A 142 -9.55 -6.89 -4.65
C LEU A 142 -9.07 -5.51 -5.11
N LEU A 143 -9.90 -4.49 -4.90
CA LEU A 143 -9.51 -3.10 -5.04
C LEU A 143 -9.58 -2.43 -3.67
N ILE A 144 -8.49 -1.79 -3.26
CA ILE A 144 -8.40 -0.99 -2.04
C ILE A 144 -8.34 0.48 -2.44
N TYR A 145 -9.20 1.29 -1.86
CA TYR A 145 -9.10 2.74 -1.92
C TYR A 145 -8.41 3.23 -0.63
N LEU A 146 -7.25 3.87 -0.79
CA LEU A 146 -6.50 4.49 0.30
C LEU A 146 -6.67 6.01 0.24
N GLY A 147 -7.51 6.57 1.11
CA GLY A 147 -7.92 7.97 1.02
C GLY A 147 -7.72 8.80 2.28
N PRO A 148 -7.99 10.12 2.23
CA PRO A 148 -8.03 10.97 3.43
C PRO A 148 -9.23 10.63 4.35
N ARG A 149 -10.26 9.99 3.81
CA ARG A 149 -11.47 9.53 4.52
C ARG A 149 -12.03 8.30 3.82
N MET A 150 -12.81 7.51 4.55
CA MET A 150 -13.53 6.37 3.99
C MET A 150 -14.48 6.80 2.86
N LEU A 151 -14.63 5.94 1.86
CA LEU A 151 -15.55 6.15 0.74
C LEU A 151 -16.73 5.19 0.88
N GLU A 152 -17.88 5.71 1.28
CA GLU A 152 -19.11 4.92 1.43
C GLU A 152 -19.69 4.54 0.07
N ASN A 153 -20.38 3.40 -0.01
CA ASN A 153 -21.06 2.92 -1.21
C ASN A 153 -20.12 2.87 -2.43
N SER A 154 -18.95 2.25 -2.25
CA SER A 154 -17.94 1.98 -3.28
C SER A 154 -17.72 0.48 -3.42
N CYS A 155 -17.30 0.03 -4.60
CA CYS A 155 -16.88 -1.36 -4.83
C CYS A 155 -15.51 -1.68 -4.22
N ALA A 156 -14.73 -0.65 -3.83
CA ALA A 156 -13.41 -0.82 -3.23
C ALA A 156 -13.49 -0.96 -1.71
N LEU A 157 -12.60 -1.78 -1.15
CA LEU A 157 -12.35 -1.82 0.29
C LEU A 157 -11.74 -0.47 0.73
N GLY A 158 -12.27 0.09 1.80
CA GLY A 158 -11.83 1.40 2.30
C GLY A 158 -10.67 1.29 3.28
N ALA A 159 -9.64 2.10 3.07
CA ALA A 159 -8.58 2.38 4.03
C ALA A 159 -8.29 3.89 4.09
N THR A 160 -7.82 4.36 5.24
CA THR A 160 -7.35 5.73 5.42
C THR A 160 -5.85 5.77 5.63
N TRP A 161 -5.21 6.92 5.42
CA TRP A 161 -3.77 7.08 5.68
C TRP A 161 -3.34 6.82 7.12
N SER A 162 -4.27 6.78 8.09
CA SER A 162 -3.99 6.32 9.45
C SER A 162 -3.80 4.80 9.57
N ALA A 163 -4.12 4.04 8.52
CA ALA A 163 -3.91 2.60 8.45
C ALA A 163 -2.51 2.20 7.95
N VAL A 164 -1.74 3.18 7.45
CA VAL A 164 -0.36 3.06 6.98
C VAL A 164 0.60 3.48 8.08
#